data_AF-A0A8H5PW57-F1
#
_entry.id   AF-A0A8H5PW57-F1
#
_cell.length_a   1.000
_cell.length_b   1.000
_cell.length_c   1.000
_cell.angle_alpha   90.00
_cell.angle_beta   90.00
_cell.angle_gamma   90.00
#
_symmetry.space_group_name_H-M   'P 1'
#
loop_
_entity.id
_entity.type
_entity.pdbx_description
1 polymer ?
#
loop_
_entity_poly.entity_id
_entity_poly.type
_entity_poly.pdbx_seq_one_letter_code
_entity_poly.pdbx_strand_id
1 'polypeptide(L)'
;MKAVAVAGGTGSVGSTIVDGLVEYGKHKVYALSRKERPPQGAVNYLKVDYNDPDAITKALEAAEVNILICAISVVSPEANQAQKNLIQAAERSSTTERFVISSFDMLHVKEDIELSPLTRYTFEAIDELEKTNLTYTRIANGWFLDYYGMPHWKCNLEPWINIINMKSKWAVIPGDGNIQASFLTSQDMSRFVARLMDLEKWDTISAIRANTLSFNELVSAAEKARSTEFDVAVDSLEKLKSGKISFFPDYPSIGHGEGDEAFFAMIHYQAGIGRYLVPRDLPPLDDKFPDLKVTTPLEVMESAWKGK
;
A
#
# COMPACT_ATOMS: atom_id res chain seq x y z
N MET A 1 13.36 10.53 -21.43
CA MET A 1 12.18 9.97 -20.73
C MET A 1 12.73 9.12 -19.60
N LYS A 2 12.30 9.32 -18.35
CA LYS A 2 12.86 8.53 -17.23
C LYS A 2 12.40 7.06 -17.34
N ALA A 3 13.29 6.12 -17.07
CA ALA A 3 12.95 4.72 -16.93
C ALA A 3 12.65 4.37 -15.46
N VAL A 4 11.50 3.75 -15.23
CA VAL A 4 11.00 3.36 -13.92
C VAL A 4 10.86 1.84 -13.86
N ALA A 5 11.55 1.20 -12.92
CA ALA A 5 11.43 -0.23 -12.68
C ALA A 5 10.66 -0.51 -11.38
N VAL A 6 9.77 -1.50 -11.39
CA VAL A 6 8.95 -1.89 -10.25
C VAL A 6 9.32 -3.32 -9.80
N ALA A 7 9.99 -3.44 -8.66
CA ALA A 7 10.16 -4.72 -7.97
C ALA A 7 8.83 -5.17 -7.37
N GLY A 8 8.46 -6.43 -7.54
CA GLY A 8 7.11 -6.89 -7.20
C GLY A 8 6.03 -6.40 -8.18
N GLY A 9 6.40 -5.89 -9.36
CA GLY A 9 5.48 -5.35 -10.39
C GLY A 9 4.48 -6.35 -11.00
N THR A 10 4.43 -7.58 -10.50
CA THR A 10 3.44 -8.61 -10.89
C THR A 10 2.57 -9.06 -9.71
N GLY A 11 2.78 -8.50 -8.52
CA GLY A 11 1.93 -8.70 -7.34
C GLY A 11 0.87 -7.61 -7.21
N SER A 12 0.07 -7.65 -6.14
CA SER A 12 -1.09 -6.78 -5.95
C SER A 12 -0.82 -5.29 -6.13
N VAL A 13 -0.07 -4.68 -5.21
CA VAL A 13 0.24 -3.24 -5.27
C VAL A 13 1.14 -2.91 -6.46
N GLY A 14 2.16 -3.74 -6.71
CA GLY A 14 3.14 -3.49 -7.77
C GLY A 14 2.52 -3.49 -9.17
N SER A 15 1.59 -4.38 -9.48
CA SER A 15 0.90 -4.39 -10.77
C SER A 15 0.02 -3.14 -10.95
N THR A 16 -0.66 -2.68 -9.90
CA THR A 16 -1.42 -1.42 -9.96
C THR A 16 -0.51 -0.20 -10.20
N ILE A 17 0.69 -0.19 -9.61
CA ILE A 17 1.70 0.87 -9.88
C ILE A 17 2.17 0.80 -11.34
N VAL A 18 2.44 -0.39 -11.86
CA VAL A 18 2.80 -0.58 -13.27
C VAL A 18 1.68 -0.07 -14.20
N ASP A 19 0.42 -0.39 -13.90
CA ASP A 19 -0.74 0.09 -14.67
C ASP A 19 -0.80 1.62 -14.66
N GLY A 20 -0.65 2.26 -13.49
CA GLY A 20 -0.68 3.72 -13.36
C GLY A 20 0.48 4.42 -14.10
N LEU A 21 1.68 3.85 -14.07
CA LEU A 21 2.83 4.35 -14.84
C LEU A 21 2.59 4.25 -16.35
N VAL A 22 2.01 3.14 -16.81
CA VAL A 22 1.66 2.94 -18.22
C VAL A 22 0.56 3.91 -18.67
N GLU A 23 -0.50 4.06 -17.88
CA GLU A 23 -1.59 5.00 -18.16
C GLU A 23 -1.10 6.44 -18.25
N TYR A 24 -0.18 6.83 -17.36
CA TYR A 24 0.40 8.18 -17.38
C TYR A 24 1.27 8.44 -18.61
N GLY A 25 1.91 7.40 -19.17
CA GLY A 25 2.55 7.46 -20.49
C GLY A 25 3.80 8.32 -20.61
N LYS A 26 4.39 8.78 -19.49
CA LYS A 26 5.60 9.63 -19.47
C LYS A 26 6.88 8.89 -19.07
N HIS A 27 6.81 7.59 -18.81
CA HIS A 27 7.94 6.79 -18.36
C HIS A 27 8.14 5.57 -19.25
N LYS A 28 9.40 5.12 -19.34
CA LYS A 28 9.71 3.78 -19.84
C LYS A 28 9.52 2.80 -18.68
N VAL A 29 8.53 1.93 -18.77
CA VAL A 29 8.08 1.10 -17.64
C VAL A 29 8.70 -0.30 -17.71
N TYR A 30 9.30 -0.71 -16.59
CA TYR A 30 9.83 -2.04 -16.38
C TYR A 30 9.20 -2.69 -15.14
N ALA A 31 8.81 -3.96 -15.24
CA ALA A 31 8.50 -4.79 -14.07
C ALA A 31 9.63 -5.80 -13.85
N LEU A 32 10.19 -5.84 -12.64
CA LEU A 32 11.17 -6.87 -12.31
C LEU A 32 10.46 -8.22 -12.13
N SER A 33 11.10 -9.29 -12.63
CA SER A 33 10.58 -10.65 -12.48
C SER A 33 11.69 -11.64 -12.20
N ARG A 34 11.38 -12.68 -11.40
CA ARG A 34 12.30 -13.80 -11.15
C ARG A 34 12.49 -14.70 -12.38
N LYS A 35 11.59 -14.61 -13.35
CA LYS A 35 11.59 -15.42 -14.57
C LYS A 35 11.65 -14.50 -15.78
N GLU A 36 12.19 -15.01 -16.87
CA GLU A 36 12.13 -14.34 -18.15
C GLU A 36 10.68 -14.23 -18.62
N ARG A 37 10.31 -13.08 -19.16
CA ARG A 37 8.97 -12.78 -19.66
C ARG A 37 9.08 -11.91 -20.91
N PRO A 38 8.26 -12.14 -21.95
CA PRO A 38 8.18 -11.23 -23.08
C PRO A 38 7.52 -9.91 -22.63
N PRO A 39 7.82 -8.79 -23.31
CA PRO A 39 7.08 -7.54 -23.09
C PRO A 39 5.56 -7.73 -23.26
N GLN A 40 4.78 -7.00 -22.47
CA GLN A 40 3.31 -7.02 -22.52
C GLN A 40 2.78 -5.60 -22.63
N GLY A 41 2.22 -5.25 -23.79
CA GLY A 41 1.78 -3.88 -24.07
C GLY A 41 2.94 -2.90 -23.96
N ALA A 42 2.81 -1.90 -23.08
CA ALA A 42 3.86 -0.91 -22.80
C ALA A 42 4.84 -1.33 -21.70
N VAL A 43 4.66 -2.51 -21.09
CA VAL A 43 5.48 -3.00 -19.98
C VAL A 43 6.60 -3.90 -20.51
N ASN A 44 7.83 -3.56 -20.15
CA ASN A 44 8.99 -4.43 -20.36
C ASN A 44 9.29 -5.21 -19.07
N TYR A 45 9.90 -6.38 -19.19
CA TYR A 45 10.29 -7.18 -18.01
C TYR A 45 11.81 -7.29 -17.92
N LEU A 46 12.34 -7.09 -16.71
CA LEU A 46 13.75 -7.37 -16.40
C LEU A 46 13.82 -8.60 -15.52
N LYS A 47 14.50 -9.64 -16.00
CA LYS A 47 14.77 -10.82 -15.20
C LYS A 47 15.84 -10.49 -14.16
N VAL A 48 15.54 -10.73 -12.89
CA VAL A 48 16.47 -10.52 -11.78
C VAL A 48 16.42 -11.68 -10.79
N ASP A 49 17.55 -11.97 -10.15
CA ASP A 49 17.59 -12.72 -8.90
C ASP A 49 17.76 -11.72 -7.76
N TYR A 50 16.78 -11.67 -6.85
CA TYR A 50 16.81 -10.73 -5.73
C TYR A 50 17.92 -11.03 -4.70
N ASN A 51 18.61 -12.16 -4.82
CA ASN A 51 19.75 -12.53 -3.99
C ASN A 51 21.11 -12.11 -4.57
N ASP A 52 21.15 -11.55 -5.79
CA ASP A 52 22.38 -11.18 -6.49
C ASP A 52 22.38 -9.68 -6.84
N PRO A 53 22.84 -8.81 -5.91
CA PRO A 53 22.91 -7.37 -6.14
C PRO A 53 23.69 -6.99 -7.41
N ASP A 54 24.74 -7.72 -7.77
CA ASP A 54 25.57 -7.39 -8.94
C ASP A 54 24.82 -7.69 -10.25
N ALA A 55 24.07 -8.79 -10.29
CA ALA A 55 23.19 -9.08 -11.42
C ALA A 55 22.05 -8.06 -11.53
N ILE A 56 21.47 -7.64 -10.40
CA ILE A 56 20.46 -6.58 -10.39
C ILE A 56 21.06 -5.28 -10.94
N THR A 57 22.23 -4.84 -10.47
CA THR A 57 22.91 -3.62 -10.95
C THR A 57 23.07 -3.65 -12.47
N LYS A 58 23.63 -4.74 -13.03
CA LYS A 58 23.81 -4.89 -14.48
C LYS A 58 22.48 -4.80 -15.24
N ALA A 59 21.42 -5.39 -14.71
CA ALA A 59 20.09 -5.34 -15.33
C ALA A 59 19.50 -3.93 -15.30
N LEU A 60 19.68 -3.19 -14.20
CA LEU A 60 19.25 -1.79 -14.08
C LEU A 60 19.99 -0.89 -15.07
N GLU A 61 21.31 -1.01 -15.15
CA GLU A 61 22.15 -0.21 -16.06
C GLU A 61 21.87 -0.52 -17.54
N ALA A 62 21.75 -1.81 -17.90
CA ALA A 62 21.44 -2.22 -19.27
C ALA A 62 20.07 -1.70 -19.75
N ALA A 63 19.15 -1.47 -18.82
CA ALA A 63 17.83 -0.90 -19.08
C ALA A 63 17.77 0.63 -18.87
N GLU A 64 18.88 1.25 -18.46
CA GLU A 64 19.04 2.66 -18.10
C GLU A 64 18.01 3.13 -17.06
N VAL A 65 17.71 2.26 -16.07
CA VAL A 65 16.71 2.55 -15.03
C VAL A 65 17.17 3.74 -14.20
N ASN A 66 16.31 4.76 -14.08
CA ASN A 66 16.57 5.95 -13.26
C ASN A 66 15.93 5.84 -11.88
N ILE A 67 14.75 5.21 -11.79
CA ILE A 67 13.98 5.11 -10.57
C ILE A 67 13.59 3.65 -10.32
N LEU A 68 13.87 3.15 -9.12
CA LEU A 68 13.47 1.81 -8.69
C LEU A 68 12.39 1.91 -7.59
N ILE A 69 11.23 1.33 -7.85
CA ILE A 69 10.12 1.21 -6.89
C ILE A 69 10.12 -0.20 -6.32
N CYS A 70 10.22 -0.34 -5.00
CA CYS A 70 10.02 -1.63 -4.34
C CYS A 70 8.55 -1.77 -3.93
N ALA A 71 7.83 -2.73 -4.51
CA ALA A 71 6.48 -3.12 -4.14
C ALA A 71 6.37 -4.62 -3.79
N ILE A 72 7.47 -5.18 -3.27
CA ILE A 72 7.52 -6.54 -2.72
C ILE A 72 6.83 -6.53 -1.37
N SER A 73 5.94 -7.48 -1.07
CA SER A 73 5.41 -7.63 0.29
C SER A 73 6.53 -8.05 1.26
N VAL A 74 7.00 -7.11 2.08
CA VAL A 74 8.11 -7.31 3.02
C VAL A 74 7.62 -7.86 4.36
N VAL A 75 7.14 -9.11 4.34
CA VAL A 75 6.57 -9.80 5.51
C VAL A 75 7.46 -10.93 6.04
N SER A 76 8.66 -11.11 5.49
CA SER A 76 9.63 -12.13 5.92
C SER A 76 11.06 -11.60 5.90
N PRO A 77 12.00 -12.24 6.63
CA PRO A 77 13.42 -11.91 6.57
C PRO A 77 14.00 -11.96 5.15
N GLU A 78 13.56 -12.92 4.34
CA GLU A 78 14.01 -13.10 2.94
C GLU A 78 13.52 -11.96 2.06
N ALA A 79 12.25 -11.55 2.20
CA ALA A 79 11.69 -10.42 1.48
C ALA A 79 12.36 -9.10 1.90
N ASN A 80 12.69 -8.94 3.18
CA ASN A 80 13.43 -7.80 3.68
C ASN A 80 14.87 -7.77 3.13
N GLN A 81 15.54 -8.92 3.08
CA GLN A 81 16.86 -9.03 2.46
C GLN A 81 16.81 -8.71 0.97
N ALA A 82 15.78 -9.15 0.24
CA ALA A 82 15.56 -8.78 -1.15
C ALA A 82 15.45 -7.26 -1.35
N GLN A 83 14.72 -6.55 -0.48
CA GLN A 83 14.64 -5.08 -0.53
C GLN A 83 16.00 -4.43 -0.27
N LYS A 84 16.76 -4.89 0.73
CA LYS A 84 18.12 -4.37 1.00
C LYS A 84 19.08 -4.61 -0.17
N ASN A 85 19.00 -5.77 -0.81
CA ASN A 85 19.77 -6.08 -2.02
C ASN A 85 19.40 -5.15 -3.19
N LEU A 86 18.12 -4.80 -3.34
CA LEU A 86 17.67 -3.83 -4.34
C LEU A 86 18.20 -2.42 -4.06
N ILE A 87 18.25 -1.99 -2.80
CA ILE A 87 18.84 -0.70 -2.39
C ILE A 87 20.33 -0.68 -2.75
N GLN A 88 21.08 -1.72 -2.38
CA GLN A 88 22.50 -1.80 -2.70
C GLN A 88 22.76 -1.84 -4.20
N ALA A 89 21.93 -2.56 -4.96
CA ALA A 89 22.06 -2.64 -6.41
C ALA A 89 21.75 -1.29 -7.09
N ALA A 90 20.77 -0.55 -6.57
CA ALA A 90 20.43 0.80 -7.02
C ALA A 90 21.57 1.78 -6.76
N GLU A 91 22.18 1.78 -5.57
CA GLU A 91 23.32 2.66 -5.25
C GLU A 91 24.55 2.33 -6.11
N ARG A 92 24.79 1.05 -6.43
CA ARG A 92 25.90 0.64 -7.32
C ARG A 92 25.65 0.99 -8.79
N SER A 93 24.40 1.17 -9.19
CA SER A 93 24.03 1.45 -10.58
C SER A 93 24.43 2.87 -10.95
N SER A 94 25.13 3.01 -12.07
CA SER A 94 25.49 4.32 -12.62
C SER A 94 24.30 5.14 -13.14
N THR A 95 23.12 4.53 -13.33
CA THR A 95 21.93 5.20 -13.89
C THR A 95 20.83 5.45 -12.86
N THR A 96 20.79 4.68 -11.77
CA THR A 96 19.70 4.72 -10.79
C THR A 96 19.97 5.82 -9.77
N GLU A 97 19.03 6.76 -9.63
CA GLU A 97 19.19 7.93 -8.76
C GLU A 97 18.13 7.99 -7.65
N ARG A 98 17.00 7.29 -7.82
CA ARG A 98 15.89 7.34 -6.87
C ARG A 98 15.35 5.97 -6.49
N PHE A 99 14.91 5.84 -5.23
CA PHE A 99 14.33 4.62 -4.69
C PHE A 99 13.02 4.87 -3.93
N VAL A 100 11.99 4.06 -4.19
CA VAL A 100 10.77 4.06 -3.37
C VAL A 100 10.76 2.80 -2.50
N ILE A 101 10.72 3.02 -1.19
CA ILE A 101 10.65 1.95 -0.19
C ILE A 101 9.30 1.23 -0.32
N SER A 102 9.29 -0.09 -0.08
CA SER A 102 8.03 -0.83 0.03
C SER A 102 7.26 -0.46 1.29
N SER A 103 6.43 0.57 1.16
CA SER A 103 5.47 1.07 2.15
C SER A 103 4.35 1.73 1.34
N PHE A 104 3.15 1.15 1.38
CA PHE A 104 1.96 1.57 0.61
C PHE A 104 0.71 1.44 1.47
N ASP A 105 0.80 1.98 2.68
CA ASP A 105 -0.14 1.78 3.78
C ASP A 105 -0.06 2.97 4.78
N MET A 106 -0.19 2.70 6.08
CA MET A 106 0.01 3.68 7.14
C MET A 106 1.46 4.15 7.23
N LEU A 107 1.68 5.36 7.74
CA LEU A 107 3.04 5.82 8.03
C LEU A 107 3.56 5.17 9.31
N HIS A 108 4.33 4.10 9.17
CA HIS A 108 4.99 3.46 10.30
C HIS A 108 5.98 4.39 11.02
N VAL A 109 5.90 4.41 12.35
CA VAL A 109 6.88 5.02 13.26
C VAL A 109 7.63 3.93 14.06
N LYS A 110 8.80 4.24 14.63
CA LYS A 110 9.65 3.22 15.28
C LYS A 110 8.94 2.56 16.47
N GLU A 111 8.08 3.29 17.14
CA GLU A 111 7.26 2.81 18.27
C GLU A 111 6.29 1.70 17.86
N ASP A 112 5.91 1.62 16.58
CA ASP A 112 5.00 0.57 16.10
C ASP A 112 5.66 -0.82 16.06
N ILE A 113 6.99 -0.91 16.18
CA ILE A 113 7.73 -2.18 16.22
C ILE A 113 7.31 -3.04 17.42
N GLU A 114 6.99 -2.41 18.56
CA GLU A 114 6.54 -3.13 19.75
C GLU A 114 5.20 -3.85 19.51
N LEU A 115 4.33 -3.25 18.70
CA LEU A 115 3.01 -3.76 18.38
C LEU A 115 3.03 -4.71 17.17
N SER A 116 3.82 -4.37 16.16
CA SER A 116 3.98 -5.13 14.92
C SER A 116 5.48 -5.26 14.58
N PRO A 117 6.14 -6.36 15.01
CA PRO A 117 7.57 -6.55 14.80
C PRO A 117 8.02 -6.50 13.35
N LEU A 118 7.12 -6.78 12.38
CA LEU A 118 7.41 -6.68 10.95
C LEU A 118 7.72 -5.23 10.52
N THR A 119 7.22 -4.24 11.25
CA THR A 119 7.51 -2.81 11.03
C THR A 119 9.00 -2.50 11.03
N ARG A 120 9.82 -3.31 11.73
CA ARG A 120 11.29 -3.14 11.75
C ARG A 120 11.91 -3.17 10.36
N TYR A 121 11.33 -3.91 9.42
CA TYR A 121 11.87 -4.04 8.06
C TYR A 121 11.80 -2.73 7.27
N THR A 122 10.77 -1.91 7.50
CA THR A 122 10.71 -0.56 6.92
C THR A 122 11.86 0.30 7.41
N PHE A 123 12.22 0.21 8.69
CA PHE A 123 13.31 0.99 9.26
C PHE A 123 14.69 0.44 8.89
N GLU A 124 14.87 -0.88 8.79
CA GLU A 124 16.10 -1.46 8.26
C GLU A 124 16.38 -1.02 6.81
N ALA A 125 15.33 -0.82 6.00
CA ALA A 125 15.46 -0.27 4.65
C ALA A 125 15.82 1.23 4.66
N ILE A 126 15.24 2.01 5.57
CA ILE A 126 15.60 3.43 5.77
C ILE A 126 17.07 3.54 6.20
N ASP A 127 17.47 2.78 7.22
CA ASP A 127 18.85 2.76 7.73
C ASP A 127 19.84 2.36 6.62
N GLU A 128 19.45 1.47 5.70
CA GLU A 128 20.29 1.13 4.54
C GLU A 128 20.38 2.27 3.53
N LEU A 129 19.26 2.92 3.21
CA LEU A 129 19.21 4.06 2.28
C LEU A 129 19.96 5.29 2.80
N GLU A 130 19.98 5.54 4.11
CA GLU A 130 20.73 6.64 4.74
C GLU A 130 22.26 6.50 4.55
N LYS A 131 22.75 5.32 4.16
CA LYS A 131 24.17 5.07 3.83
C LYS A 131 24.49 5.30 2.35
N THR A 132 23.51 5.68 1.55
CA THR A 132 23.59 5.78 0.08
C THR A 132 23.48 7.23 -0.39
N ASN A 133 23.72 7.47 -1.68
CA ASN A 133 23.49 8.77 -2.32
C ASN A 133 22.12 8.84 -3.04
N LEU A 134 21.30 7.78 -2.92
CA LEU A 134 19.99 7.72 -3.52
C LEU A 134 19.04 8.73 -2.88
N THR A 135 18.30 9.46 -3.72
CA THR A 135 17.12 10.19 -3.25
C THR A 135 16.00 9.18 -3.04
N TYR A 136 15.45 9.09 -1.82
CA TYR A 136 14.45 8.09 -1.51
C TYR A 136 13.18 8.66 -0.89
N THR A 137 12.11 7.89 -0.97
CA THR A 137 10.85 8.20 -0.30
C THR A 137 10.12 6.92 0.11
N ARG A 138 9.24 7.03 1.10
CA ARG A 138 8.21 6.03 1.40
C ARG A 138 6.83 6.64 1.20
N ILE A 139 5.90 5.86 0.65
CA ILE A 139 4.53 6.31 0.40
C ILE A 139 3.70 6.04 1.65
N ALA A 140 2.96 7.06 2.10
CA ALA A 140 1.98 6.91 3.16
C ALA A 140 0.60 7.30 2.61
N ASN A 141 -0.28 6.31 2.45
CA ASN A 141 -1.58 6.50 1.81
C ASN A 141 -2.77 6.01 2.65
N GLY A 142 -2.53 5.41 3.82
CA GLY A 142 -3.61 4.87 4.65
C GLY A 142 -4.22 3.60 4.04
N TRP A 143 -5.55 3.52 3.97
CA TRP A 143 -6.27 2.30 3.63
C TRP A 143 -6.76 2.27 2.17
N PHE A 144 -6.64 1.12 1.51
CA PHE A 144 -7.29 0.89 0.22
C PHE A 144 -8.81 0.72 0.34
N LEU A 145 -9.56 1.52 -0.42
CA LEU A 145 -11.02 1.43 -0.55
C LEU A 145 -11.48 0.22 -1.36
N ASP A 146 -10.60 -0.34 -2.19
CA ASP A 146 -10.88 -1.45 -3.09
C ASP A 146 -11.50 -2.64 -2.34
N TYR A 147 -11.06 -2.90 -1.09
CA TYR A 147 -11.58 -3.97 -0.24
C TYR A 147 -13.09 -3.86 0.01
N TYR A 148 -13.63 -2.64 0.09
CA TYR A 148 -15.06 -2.41 0.27
C TYR A 148 -15.86 -2.47 -1.04
N GLY A 149 -15.19 -2.55 -2.19
CA GLY A 149 -15.82 -2.78 -3.48
C GLY A 149 -15.73 -4.23 -3.96
N MET A 150 -14.83 -5.04 -3.40
CA MET A 150 -14.63 -6.43 -3.81
C MET A 150 -15.85 -7.31 -3.52
N PRO A 151 -16.19 -8.28 -4.40
CA PRO A 151 -15.47 -8.68 -5.60
C PRO A 151 -15.94 -7.93 -6.86
N HIS A 152 -16.77 -6.89 -6.72
CA HIS A 152 -17.41 -6.21 -7.85
C HIS A 152 -16.63 -4.97 -8.34
N TRP A 153 -15.70 -4.47 -7.53
CA TRP A 153 -14.74 -3.45 -7.90
C TRP A 153 -13.50 -4.07 -8.54
N LYS A 154 -13.18 -3.62 -9.76
CA LYS A 154 -12.01 -4.10 -10.49
C LYS A 154 -10.74 -3.49 -9.88
N CYS A 155 -9.87 -4.33 -9.35
CA CYS A 155 -8.55 -3.97 -8.83
C CYS A 155 -7.59 -5.17 -8.91
N ASN A 156 -6.31 -4.93 -8.68
CA ASN A 156 -5.29 -6.00 -8.66
C ASN A 156 -5.00 -6.52 -7.24
N LEU A 157 -5.69 -6.01 -6.21
CA LEU A 157 -5.49 -6.44 -4.83
C LEU A 157 -6.09 -7.82 -4.59
N GLU A 158 -5.46 -8.61 -3.71
CA GLU A 158 -6.06 -9.84 -3.21
C GLU A 158 -7.20 -9.53 -2.23
N PRO A 159 -8.28 -10.34 -2.21
CA PRO A 159 -9.39 -10.12 -1.29
C PRO A 159 -8.97 -10.13 0.18
N TRP A 160 -9.42 -9.12 0.93
CA TRP A 160 -9.22 -9.02 2.37
C TRP A 160 -10.44 -8.35 3.04
N ILE A 161 -10.92 -8.93 4.14
CA ILE A 161 -11.94 -8.35 5.01
C ILE A 161 -11.25 -7.72 6.22
N ASN A 162 -11.58 -6.46 6.51
CA ASN A 162 -11.06 -5.71 7.64
C ASN A 162 -12.18 -5.15 8.55
N ILE A 163 -12.48 -3.85 8.46
CA ILE A 163 -13.51 -3.14 9.24
C ILE A 163 -14.91 -3.58 8.82
N ILE A 164 -15.16 -3.72 7.53
CA ILE A 164 -16.51 -3.94 6.97
C ILE A 164 -16.51 -5.19 6.09
N ASN A 165 -17.49 -6.07 6.32
CA ASN A 165 -17.85 -7.13 5.40
C ASN A 165 -19.10 -6.73 4.62
N MET A 166 -18.92 -6.21 3.41
CA MET A 166 -20.02 -5.73 2.57
C MET A 166 -21.00 -6.83 2.13
N LYS A 167 -20.51 -8.07 1.98
CA LYS A 167 -21.31 -9.21 1.56
C LYS A 167 -22.24 -9.68 2.68
N SER A 168 -21.68 -9.86 3.87
CA SER A 168 -22.39 -10.35 5.05
C SER A 168 -23.05 -9.23 5.86
N LYS A 169 -22.82 -7.95 5.48
CA LYS A 169 -23.42 -6.76 6.07
C LYS A 169 -23.16 -6.63 7.57
N TRP A 170 -21.90 -6.80 7.97
CA TRP A 170 -21.46 -6.52 9.32
C TRP A 170 -20.21 -5.64 9.32
N ALA A 171 -19.98 -4.94 10.43
CA ALA A 171 -18.78 -4.14 10.65
C ALA A 171 -18.26 -4.26 12.09
N VAL A 172 -16.94 -4.14 12.26
CA VAL A 172 -16.28 -3.99 13.56
C VAL A 172 -15.63 -2.61 13.63
N ILE A 173 -16.18 -1.76 14.48
CA ILE A 173 -15.71 -0.39 14.69
C ILE A 173 -14.71 -0.38 15.86
N PRO A 174 -13.48 0.10 15.66
CA PRO A 174 -12.51 0.21 16.75
C PRO A 174 -12.74 1.46 17.60
N GLY A 175 -12.70 1.29 18.93
CA GLY A 175 -12.85 2.39 19.88
C GLY A 175 -14.26 2.96 19.89
N ASP A 176 -14.41 4.28 19.67
CA ASP A 176 -15.71 4.95 19.53
C ASP A 176 -16.13 5.18 18.06
N GLY A 177 -15.28 4.76 17.12
CA GLY A 177 -15.47 4.92 15.68
C GLY A 177 -15.28 6.33 15.13
N ASN A 178 -14.95 7.33 15.96
CA ASN A 178 -14.82 8.73 15.55
C ASN A 178 -13.39 9.09 15.12
N ILE A 179 -12.42 8.24 15.46
CA ILE A 179 -11.03 8.38 14.97
C ILE A 179 -11.03 8.33 13.45
N GLN A 180 -10.38 9.31 12.85
CA GLN A 180 -10.27 9.45 11.40
C GLN A 180 -9.17 8.56 10.84
N ALA A 181 -9.37 8.11 9.60
CA ALA A 181 -8.36 7.45 8.79
C ALA A 181 -8.38 8.01 7.36
N SER A 182 -7.27 7.82 6.64
CA SER A 182 -7.14 8.19 5.23
C SER A 182 -7.45 6.99 4.33
N PHE A 183 -8.19 7.23 3.27
CA PHE A 183 -8.69 6.21 2.36
C PHE A 183 -8.52 6.64 0.90
N LEU A 184 -8.03 5.73 0.05
CA LEU A 184 -7.97 5.92 -1.40
C LEU A 184 -8.09 4.59 -2.14
N THR A 185 -8.35 4.60 -3.43
CA THR A 185 -8.25 3.36 -4.22
C THR A 185 -6.79 3.09 -4.61
N SER A 186 -6.42 1.82 -4.76
CA SER A 186 -5.10 1.42 -5.26
C SER A 186 -4.78 2.05 -6.63
N GLN A 187 -5.81 2.30 -7.45
CA GLN A 187 -5.71 2.99 -8.74
C GLN A 187 -5.49 4.50 -8.61
N ASP A 188 -6.11 5.16 -7.62
CA ASP A 188 -5.79 6.56 -7.32
C ASP A 188 -4.35 6.68 -6.80
N MET A 189 -3.94 5.77 -5.92
CA MET A 189 -2.57 5.69 -5.41
C MET A 189 -1.55 5.59 -6.56
N SER A 190 -1.78 4.71 -7.53
CA SER A 190 -0.84 4.55 -8.65
C SER A 190 -0.75 5.78 -9.54
N ARG A 191 -1.85 6.54 -9.71
CA ARG A 191 -1.84 7.84 -10.40
C ARG A 191 -0.98 8.88 -9.67
N PHE A 192 -1.06 8.96 -8.34
CA PHE A 192 -0.18 9.82 -7.54
C PHE A 192 1.28 9.38 -7.65
N VAL A 193 1.57 8.09 -7.52
CA VAL A 193 2.93 7.54 -7.64
C VAL A 193 3.52 7.84 -9.02
N ALA A 194 2.75 7.68 -10.10
CA ALA A 194 3.21 7.99 -11.44
C ALA A 194 3.61 9.48 -11.59
N ARG A 195 2.81 10.40 -11.03
CA ARG A 195 3.12 11.84 -11.06
C ARG A 195 4.33 12.21 -10.18
N LEU A 196 4.49 11.54 -9.04
CA LEU A 196 5.65 11.70 -8.16
C LEU A 196 6.98 11.46 -8.88
N MET A 197 7.02 10.51 -9.83
CA MET A 197 8.26 10.16 -10.57
C MET A 197 8.81 11.32 -11.42
N ASP A 198 7.97 12.29 -11.77
CA ASP A 198 8.37 13.49 -12.52
C ASP A 198 8.88 14.61 -11.62
N LEU A 199 8.62 14.58 -10.30
CA LEU A 199 9.09 15.63 -9.41
C LEU A 199 10.61 15.67 -9.36
N GLU A 200 11.17 16.88 -9.41
CA GLU A 200 12.61 17.11 -9.29
C GLU A 200 13.11 16.83 -7.88
N LYS A 201 12.33 17.24 -6.87
CA LYS A 201 12.62 17.11 -5.45
C LYS A 201 11.63 16.16 -4.80
N TRP A 202 12.15 15.21 -4.03
CA TRP A 202 11.36 14.27 -3.23
C TRP A 202 11.53 14.57 -1.75
N ASP A 203 10.41 14.51 -1.04
CA ASP A 203 10.41 14.43 0.41
C ASP A 203 10.69 12.97 0.80
N THR A 204 11.33 12.74 1.96
CA THR A 204 11.59 11.37 2.46
C THR A 204 10.30 10.61 2.77
N ILE A 205 9.18 11.32 2.93
CA ILE A 205 7.83 10.78 3.07
C ILE A 205 6.94 11.46 2.04
N SER A 206 6.34 10.65 1.17
CA SER A 206 5.36 11.10 0.19
C SER A 206 3.95 10.71 0.68
N ALA A 207 3.27 11.67 1.30
CA ALA A 207 1.93 11.51 1.85
C ALA A 207 0.85 11.64 0.76
N ILE A 208 -0.14 10.75 0.76
CA ILE A 208 -1.36 10.85 -0.06
C ILE A 208 -2.56 10.76 0.88
N ARG A 209 -3.30 11.85 1.06
CA ARG A 209 -4.36 11.91 2.07
C ARG A 209 -5.73 11.51 1.50
N ALA A 210 -6.01 11.89 0.26
CA ALA A 210 -7.24 11.58 -0.47
C ALA A 210 -8.51 11.81 0.38
N ASN A 211 -9.24 10.76 0.74
CA ASN A 211 -10.44 10.84 1.54
C ASN A 211 -10.10 10.68 3.02
N THR A 212 -10.53 11.63 3.87
CA THR A 212 -10.40 11.50 5.33
C THR A 212 -11.77 11.39 5.98
N LEU A 213 -12.02 10.27 6.65
CA LEU A 213 -13.29 9.98 7.31
C LEU A 213 -13.09 9.08 8.53
N SER A 214 -14.06 9.11 9.44
CA SER A 214 -14.18 8.22 10.58
C SER A 214 -14.72 6.84 10.16
N PHE A 215 -14.56 5.85 11.04
CA PHE A 215 -15.11 4.51 10.79
C PHE A 215 -16.64 4.50 10.83
N ASN A 216 -17.26 5.36 11.65
CA ASN A 216 -18.72 5.58 11.66
C ASN A 216 -19.22 6.09 10.29
N GLU A 217 -18.53 7.06 9.70
CA GLU A 217 -18.86 7.58 8.36
C GLU A 217 -18.64 6.53 7.26
N LEU A 218 -17.61 5.69 7.39
CA LEU A 218 -17.34 4.60 6.45
C LEU A 218 -18.46 3.55 6.47
N VAL A 219 -18.93 3.15 7.66
CA VAL A 219 -20.08 2.24 7.81
C VAL A 219 -21.35 2.88 7.27
N SER A 220 -21.58 4.17 7.55
CA SER A 220 -22.73 4.90 6.99
C SER A 220 -22.74 4.90 5.45
N ALA A 221 -21.56 5.02 4.82
CA ALA A 221 -21.45 4.92 3.36
C ALA A 221 -21.76 3.50 2.85
N ALA A 222 -21.32 2.46 3.58
CA ALA A 222 -21.60 1.06 3.25
C ALA A 222 -23.11 0.74 3.34
N GLU A 223 -23.77 1.17 4.42
CA GLU A 223 -25.20 0.99 4.63
C GLU A 223 -26.02 1.70 3.55
N LYS A 224 -25.63 2.92 3.20
CA LYS A 224 -26.24 3.66 2.09
C LYS A 224 -26.10 2.92 0.77
N ALA A 225 -24.89 2.44 0.44
CA ALA A 225 -24.62 1.71 -0.79
C ALA A 225 -25.41 0.39 -0.89
N ARG A 226 -25.61 -0.30 0.25
CA ARG A 226 -26.39 -1.55 0.34
C ARG A 226 -27.88 -1.32 0.57
N SER A 227 -28.30 -0.09 0.86
CA SER A 227 -29.69 0.26 1.24
C SER A 227 -30.22 -0.59 2.40
N THR A 228 -29.39 -0.83 3.41
CA THR A 228 -29.71 -1.63 4.60
C THR A 228 -28.74 -1.29 5.74
N GLU A 229 -29.22 -1.39 6.97
CA GLU A 229 -28.37 -1.34 8.16
C GLU A 229 -27.48 -2.59 8.24
N PHE A 230 -26.31 -2.43 8.86
CA PHE A 230 -25.34 -3.50 9.09
C PHE A 230 -25.39 -3.95 10.55
N ASP A 231 -24.97 -5.19 10.83
CA ASP A 231 -24.69 -5.63 12.19
C ASP A 231 -23.34 -5.03 12.64
N VAL A 232 -23.38 -4.09 13.57
CA VAL A 232 -22.20 -3.32 13.97
C VAL A 232 -21.78 -3.69 15.39
N ALA A 233 -20.57 -4.21 15.53
CA ALA A 233 -19.91 -4.35 16.81
C ALA A 233 -18.94 -3.18 17.03
N VAL A 234 -18.93 -2.65 18.25
CA VAL A 234 -17.97 -1.63 18.68
C VAL A 234 -17.00 -2.28 19.66
N ASP A 235 -15.74 -2.44 19.26
CA ASP A 235 -14.72 -3.09 20.06
C ASP A 235 -13.84 -2.07 20.78
N SER A 236 -13.78 -2.18 22.11
CA SER A 236 -12.92 -1.31 22.92
C SER A 236 -11.44 -1.52 22.58
N LEU A 237 -10.63 -0.46 22.75
CA LEU A 237 -9.18 -0.57 22.55
C LEU A 237 -8.55 -1.62 23.48
N GLU A 238 -9.09 -1.81 24.69
CA GLU A 238 -8.63 -2.85 25.62
C GLU A 238 -8.89 -4.26 25.08
N LYS A 239 -10.08 -4.51 24.52
CA LYS A 239 -10.42 -5.79 23.89
C LYS A 239 -9.50 -6.06 22.70
N LEU A 240 -9.33 -5.08 21.82
CA LEU A 240 -8.48 -5.22 20.63
C LEU A 240 -7.02 -5.47 21.02
N LYS A 241 -6.51 -4.75 22.03
CA LYS A 241 -5.16 -4.95 22.57
C LYS A 241 -4.96 -6.33 23.20
N SER A 242 -6.03 -6.98 23.68
CA SER A 242 -5.99 -8.36 24.19
C SER A 242 -5.93 -9.43 23.09
N GLY A 243 -5.97 -9.03 21.81
CA GLY A 243 -5.96 -9.94 20.67
C GLY A 243 -7.32 -10.54 20.35
N LYS A 244 -8.41 -9.92 20.81
CA LYS A 244 -9.79 -10.37 20.61
C LYS A 244 -10.57 -9.40 19.75
N ILE A 245 -11.42 -9.94 18.88
CA ILE A 245 -12.25 -9.13 17.97
C ILE A 245 -13.64 -9.75 17.80
N SER A 246 -14.66 -8.90 17.65
CA SER A 246 -16.02 -9.31 17.29
C SER A 246 -16.07 -9.96 15.92
N PHE A 247 -17.03 -10.85 15.71
CA PHE A 247 -17.24 -11.60 14.45
C PHE A 247 -16.03 -12.41 13.95
N PHE A 248 -15.03 -12.72 14.80
CA PHE A 248 -13.84 -13.47 14.37
C PHE A 248 -14.13 -14.74 13.56
N PRO A 249 -15.12 -15.60 13.91
CA PRO A 249 -15.44 -16.77 13.10
C PRO A 249 -15.81 -16.49 11.62
N ASP A 250 -16.20 -15.26 11.30
CA ASP A 250 -16.57 -14.81 9.95
C ASP A 250 -15.40 -14.13 9.20
N TYR A 251 -14.24 -13.95 9.83
CA TYR A 251 -13.04 -13.49 9.15
C TYR A 251 -12.36 -14.65 8.40
N PRO A 252 -11.77 -14.38 7.22
CA PRO A 252 -11.01 -15.39 6.48
C PRO A 252 -9.70 -15.69 7.22
N SER A 253 -9.22 -16.93 7.10
CA SER A 253 -7.89 -17.26 7.60
C SER A 253 -6.81 -16.52 6.79
N ILE A 254 -5.80 -16.04 7.51
CA ILE A 254 -4.63 -15.35 6.93
C ILE A 254 -3.35 -16.19 7.06
N GLY A 255 -3.48 -17.45 7.50
CA GLY A 255 -2.38 -18.41 7.57
C GLY A 255 -1.49 -18.29 8.82
N HIS A 256 -1.92 -17.55 9.84
CA HIS A 256 -1.26 -17.52 11.16
C HIS A 256 -1.85 -18.54 12.16
N GLY A 257 -2.86 -19.30 11.76
CA GLY A 257 -3.47 -20.34 12.60
C GLY A 257 -4.15 -19.72 13.83
N GLU A 258 -3.72 -20.10 15.04
CA GLU A 258 -4.24 -19.52 16.29
C GLU A 258 -3.96 -18.01 16.41
N GLY A 259 -3.03 -17.46 15.63
CA GLY A 259 -2.71 -16.04 15.61
C GLY A 259 -3.62 -15.16 14.74
N ASP A 260 -4.54 -15.76 13.96
CA ASP A 260 -5.38 -15.01 13.01
C ASP A 260 -6.24 -13.94 13.74
N GLU A 261 -6.87 -14.29 14.88
CA GLU A 261 -7.72 -13.36 15.65
C GLU A 261 -6.92 -12.16 16.16
N ALA A 262 -5.76 -12.44 16.75
CA ALA A 262 -4.89 -11.42 17.32
C ALA A 262 -4.36 -10.46 16.24
N PHE A 263 -4.13 -10.95 15.02
CA PHE A 263 -3.74 -10.11 13.89
C PHE A 263 -4.85 -9.13 13.50
N PHE A 264 -6.09 -9.60 13.32
CA PHE A 264 -7.21 -8.71 13.00
C PHE A 264 -7.45 -7.69 14.12
N ALA A 265 -7.41 -8.13 15.38
CA ALA A 265 -7.53 -7.27 16.54
C ALA A 265 -6.42 -6.20 16.58
N MET A 266 -5.17 -6.55 16.25
CA MET A 266 -4.04 -5.61 16.18
C MET A 266 -4.25 -4.54 15.09
N ILE A 267 -4.69 -4.91 13.89
CA ILE A 267 -5.00 -3.95 12.81
C ILE A 267 -6.11 -2.97 13.24
N HIS A 268 -7.17 -3.48 13.87
CA HIS A 268 -8.26 -2.64 14.40
C HIS A 268 -7.80 -1.77 15.56
N TYR A 269 -6.89 -2.26 16.42
CA TYR A 269 -6.29 -1.45 17.48
C TYR A 269 -5.49 -0.29 16.91
N GLN A 270 -4.64 -0.53 15.90
CA GLN A 270 -3.88 0.51 15.20
C GLN A 270 -4.80 1.57 14.58
N ALA A 271 -5.89 1.13 13.96
CA ALA A 271 -6.96 1.99 13.47
C ALA A 271 -7.60 2.83 14.57
N GLY A 272 -7.95 2.22 15.71
CA GLY A 272 -8.56 2.89 16.85
C GLY A 272 -7.65 3.88 17.59
N ILE A 273 -6.32 3.79 17.41
CA ILE A 273 -5.36 4.80 17.92
C ILE A 273 -4.90 5.80 16.84
N GLY A 274 -5.54 5.78 15.66
CA GLY A 274 -5.34 6.80 14.61
C GLY A 274 -4.15 6.57 13.69
N ARG A 275 -3.55 5.37 13.66
CA ARG A 275 -2.37 5.10 12.82
C ARG A 275 -2.64 5.14 11.32
N TYR A 276 -3.88 4.92 10.89
CA TYR A 276 -4.25 4.98 9.47
C TYR A 276 -4.59 6.40 8.97
N LEU A 277 -4.54 7.42 9.82
CA LEU A 277 -4.59 8.80 9.38
C LEU A 277 -3.22 9.20 8.84
N VAL A 278 -3.17 9.57 7.55
CA VAL A 278 -1.95 10.16 7.00
C VAL A 278 -1.69 11.50 7.70
N PRO A 279 -0.51 11.71 8.33
CA PRO A 279 -0.26 12.86 9.19
C PRO A 279 -0.58 14.20 8.55
N ARG A 280 -1.16 15.11 9.33
CA ARG A 280 -1.66 16.42 8.86
C ARG A 280 -0.57 17.46 8.65
N ASP A 281 0.56 17.30 9.34
CA ASP A 281 1.75 18.14 9.28
C ASP A 281 2.63 17.85 8.06
N LEU A 282 2.39 16.74 7.35
CA LEU A 282 3.04 16.45 6.08
C LEU A 282 2.27 17.11 4.91
N PRO A 283 2.96 17.85 4.02
CA PRO A 283 2.35 18.38 2.80
C PRO A 283 1.99 17.22 1.86
N PRO A 284 0.70 16.96 1.59
CA PRO A 284 0.30 15.81 0.80
C PRO A 284 0.56 16.05 -0.70
N LEU A 285 0.73 14.96 -1.46
CA LEU A 285 0.79 14.99 -2.92
C LEU A 285 -0.51 15.51 -3.54
N ASP A 286 -1.64 15.39 -2.83
CA ASP A 286 -2.93 15.99 -3.16
C ASP A 286 -2.78 17.49 -3.51
N ASP A 287 -2.02 18.24 -2.71
CA ASP A 287 -1.81 19.68 -2.92
C ASP A 287 -0.88 19.95 -4.12
N LYS A 288 0.03 19.01 -4.42
CA LYS A 288 0.95 19.10 -5.57
C LYS A 288 0.25 18.73 -6.89
N PHE A 289 -0.78 17.90 -6.83
CA PHE A 289 -1.52 17.40 -8.00
C PHE A 289 -3.04 17.56 -7.81
N PRO A 290 -3.55 18.81 -7.65
CA PRO A 290 -4.96 19.06 -7.40
C PRO A 290 -5.86 18.70 -8.59
N ASP A 291 -5.28 18.44 -9.76
CA ASP A 291 -5.96 17.95 -10.96
C ASP A 291 -6.34 16.46 -10.87
N LEU A 292 -5.70 15.68 -9.99
CA LEU A 292 -6.05 14.29 -9.77
C LEU A 292 -7.33 14.18 -8.94
N LYS A 293 -8.42 13.81 -9.60
CA LYS A 293 -9.67 13.47 -8.92
C LYS A 293 -9.53 12.10 -8.26
N VAL A 294 -9.74 12.07 -6.95
CA VAL A 294 -9.76 10.86 -6.14
C VAL A 294 -11.16 10.27 -6.08
N THR A 295 -11.25 8.94 -6.11
CA THR A 295 -12.51 8.21 -5.97
C THR A 295 -12.94 8.22 -4.50
N THR A 296 -14.21 8.51 -4.24
CA THR A 296 -14.76 8.53 -2.88
C THR A 296 -15.16 7.14 -2.40
N PRO A 297 -15.25 6.91 -1.07
CA PRO A 297 -15.73 5.63 -0.52
C PRO A 297 -17.12 5.25 -1.03
N LEU A 298 -18.04 6.22 -1.09
CA LEU A 298 -19.40 5.97 -1.55
C LEU A 298 -19.45 5.59 -3.03
N GLU A 299 -18.64 6.21 -3.90
CA GLU A 299 -18.57 5.83 -5.32
C GLU A 299 -18.09 4.37 -5.50
N VAL A 300 -17.06 3.96 -4.76
CA VAL A 300 -16.57 2.57 -4.77
C VAL A 300 -17.68 1.62 -4.31
N MET A 301 -18.30 1.90 -3.16
CA MET A 301 -19.30 1.01 -2.56
C MET A 301 -20.59 0.96 -3.38
N GLU A 302 -21.12 2.09 -3.85
CA GLU A 302 -22.35 2.13 -4.66
C GLU A 302 -22.16 1.45 -6.02
N SER A 303 -21.06 1.73 -6.72
CA SER A 303 -20.80 1.10 -8.02
C SER A 303 -20.62 -0.41 -7.92
N ALA A 304 -20.04 -0.89 -6.82
CA ALA A 304 -19.83 -2.31 -6.57
C ALA A 304 -21.08 -3.04 -6.06
N TRP A 305 -21.84 -2.43 -5.16
CA TRP A 305 -22.79 -3.16 -4.31
C TRP A 305 -24.26 -2.78 -4.44
N LYS A 306 -24.58 -1.68 -5.12
CA LYS A 306 -25.96 -1.22 -5.26
C LYS A 306 -26.83 -2.29 -5.95
N GLY A 307 -27.93 -2.64 -5.30
CA GLY A 307 -28.89 -3.62 -5.80
C GLY A 307 -28.47 -5.09 -5.67
N LYS A 308 -27.40 -5.38 -4.93
CA LYS A 308 -26.95 -6.75 -4.65
C LYS A 308 -27.33 -7.22 -3.24
#